data_AF-A0A354P008-F1
#
_entry.id   AF-A0A354P008-F1
#
_cell.length_a   1.000
_cell.length_b   1.000
_cell.length_c   1.000
_cell.angle_alpha   90.00
_cell.angle_beta   90.00
_cell.angle_gamma   90.00
#
_symmetry.space_group_name_H-M   'P 1'
#
loop_
_entity.id
_entity.type
_entity.pdbx_description
1 polymer ?
#
loop_
_entity_poly.entity_id
_entity_poly.type
_entity_poly.pdbx_seq_one_letter_code
_entity_poly.pdbx_strand_id
1 'polypeptide(L)' 'MDGRPEPTHAAYSKVCIPHIRGKIESGRLKIAGFFDDVAVTSIPQDEVERIDPQRFSFFNVNTQDDLDRANQHANEC' A
#
# COMPACT_ATOMS: atom_id res chain seq x y z
N MET A 1 5.52 -0.67 -4.57
CA MET A 1 5.90 -0.49 -5.98
C MET A 1 7.18 0.31 -6.05
N ASP A 2 7.94 0.20 -7.15
CA ASP A 2 9.13 1.02 -7.40
C ASP A 2 10.16 0.95 -6.24
N GLY A 3 10.41 -0.27 -5.74
CA GLY A 3 11.34 -0.53 -4.64
C GLY A 3 10.85 -0.12 -3.25
N ARG A 4 9.60 0.32 -3.10
CA ARG A 4 8.98 0.68 -1.81
C ARG A 4 7.80 -0.24 -1.47
N PRO A 5 7.54 -0.51 -0.18
CA PRO A 5 6.33 -1.20 0.22
C PRO A 5 5.09 -0.30 0.05
N GLU A 6 3.93 -0.92 -0.20
CA GLU A 6 2.63 -0.26 -0.29
C GLU A 6 1.77 -0.66 0.92
N PRO A 7 2.04 -0.08 2.11
CA PRO A 7 1.49 -0.58 3.37
C PRO A 7 -0.04 -0.42 3.49
N THR A 8 -0.65 0.50 2.73
CA THR A 8 -2.11 0.69 2.67
C THR A 8 -2.79 -0.26 1.70
N HIS A 9 -2.03 -1.04 0.93
CA HIS A 9 -2.50 -2.05 -0.01
C HIS A 9 -1.83 -3.40 0.28
N ALA A 10 -2.10 -3.94 1.46
CA ALA A 10 -1.50 -5.19 1.95
C ALA A 10 -2.48 -5.98 2.84
N ALA A 11 -2.25 -7.29 2.97
CA ALA A 11 -2.99 -8.14 3.88
C ALA A 11 -2.31 -8.18 5.26
N TYR A 12 -3.09 -7.96 6.32
CA TYR A 12 -2.61 -7.98 7.70
C TYR A 12 -3.32 -9.07 8.52
N SER A 13 -2.54 -9.92 9.17
CA SER A 13 -3.06 -10.86 10.17
C SER A 13 -3.40 -10.13 11.48
N LYS A 14 -4.36 -10.65 12.25
CA LYS A 14 -4.74 -10.12 13.58
C LYS A 14 -3.57 -10.07 14.56
N VAL A 15 -2.52 -10.84 14.35
CA VAL A 15 -1.27 -10.78 15.15
C VAL A 15 -0.61 -9.40 15.10
N CYS A 16 -0.87 -8.58 14.07
CA CYS A 16 -0.30 -7.23 13.95
C CYS A 16 -0.94 -6.21 14.89
N ILE A 17 -2.13 -6.48 15.44
CA ILE A 17 -2.90 -5.54 16.25
C ILE A 17 -2.11 -4.95 17.44
N PRO A 18 -1.47 -5.75 18.32
CA PRO A 18 -0.70 -5.20 19.44
C PRO A 18 0.49 -4.35 18.98
N HIS A 19 1.15 -4.71 17.88
CA HIS A 19 2.28 -3.96 17.33
C HIS A 19 1.84 -2.60 16.79
N ILE A 20 0.77 -2.58 15.98
CA ILE A 20 0.17 -1.34 15.46
C ILE A 20 -0.29 -0.43 16.60
N ARG A 21 -0.97 -0.99 17.61
CA ARG A 21 -1.42 -0.24 18.79
C ARG A 21 -0.26 0.43 19.51
N GLY A 22 0.82 -0.30 19.79
CA GLY A 22 1.99 0.26 20.48
C GLY A 22 2.65 1.41 19.70
N LYS A 23 2.64 1.37 18.36
CA LYS A 23 3.12 2.51 17.55
C LYS A 23 2.20 3.72 17.65
N ILE A 24 0.89 3.53 17.62
CA ILE A 24 -0.09 4.63 17.76
C ILE A 24 0.04 5.28 19.15
N GLU A 25 0.06 4.49 20.22
CA GLU A 25 0.15 4.97 21.61
C GLU A 25 1.46 5.73 21.89
N SER A 26 2.55 5.39 21.19
CA SER A 26 3.83 6.09 21.28
C SER A 26 4.01 7.24 20.28
N GLY A 27 2.96 7.61 19.53
CA GLY A 27 3.01 8.68 18.53
C GLY A 27 3.83 8.37 17.27
N ARG A 28 4.22 7.11 17.05
CA ARG A 28 5.00 6.66 15.89
C ARG A 28 4.07 6.25 14.75
N LEU A 29 3.56 7.22 14.00
CA LEU A 29 2.45 7.00 13.04
C LEU A 29 2.86 6.40 11.68
N LYS A 30 4.15 6.16 11.42
CA LYS A 30 4.60 5.55 10.17
C LYS A 30 4.24 4.05 10.17
N ILE A 31 3.36 3.62 9.26
CA ILE A 31 2.89 2.21 9.18
C ILE A 31 4.05 1.23 9.06
N ALA A 32 5.03 1.52 8.18
CA ALA A 32 6.21 0.65 8.04
C ALA A 32 7.07 0.55 9.31
N GLY A 33 6.85 1.40 10.31
CA GLY A 33 7.62 1.45 11.55
C GLY A 33 7.41 0.29 12.52
N PHE A 34 6.47 -0.64 12.24
CA PHE A 34 6.33 -1.90 13.00
C PHE A 34 6.74 -3.14 12.21
N PHE A 35 7.21 -3.00 10.97
CA PHE A 35 7.53 -4.16 10.12
C PHE A 35 8.67 -5.01 10.70
N ASP A 36 9.62 -4.39 11.39
CA ASP A 36 10.71 -5.11 12.09
C ASP A 36 10.21 -5.91 13.31
N ASP A 37 8.99 -5.64 13.78
CA ASP A 37 8.41 -6.31 14.95
C ASP A 37 7.55 -7.53 14.58
N VAL A 38 7.37 -7.82 13.28
CA VAL A 38 6.50 -8.89 12.77
C VAL A 38 7.15 -9.63 11.58
N ALA A 39 6.63 -10.82 11.25
CA ALA A 39 6.99 -11.48 10.01
C ALA A 39 6.36 -10.77 8.80
N VAL A 40 7.18 -10.38 7.83
CA VAL A 40 6.74 -9.71 6.59
C VAL A 40 7.10 -10.57 5.39
N THR A 41 6.11 -10.91 4.57
CA THR A 41 6.31 -11.53 3.27
C THR A 41 6.05 -10.50 2.18
N SER A 42 7.07 -10.15 1.42
CA SER A 42 6.93 -9.23 0.28
C SER A 42 6.41 -9.97 -0.96
N ILE A 43 5.44 -9.37 -1.63
CA ILE A 43 4.98 -9.82 -2.95
C ILE A 43 5.81 -9.09 -4.01
N PRO A 44 6.51 -9.81 -4.91
CA PRO A 44 7.29 -9.19 -5.96
C PRO A 44 6.42 -8.39 -6.94
N GLN A 45 6.97 -7.31 -7.48
CA GLN A 45 6.25 -6.40 -8.37
C GLN A 45 5.81 -7.09 -9.68
N ASP A 46 6.63 -7.95 -10.23
CA ASP A 46 6.34 -8.73 -11.44
C ASP A 46 5.18 -9.72 -11.23
N GLU A 47 4.96 -10.22 -10.01
CA GLU A 47 3.76 -11.00 -9.70
C GLU A 47 2.48 -10.17 -9.76
N VAL A 48 2.56 -8.92 -9.28
CA VAL A 48 1.43 -7.99 -9.34
C VAL A 48 1.13 -7.58 -10.78
N GLU A 49 2.15 -7.25 -11.56
CA GLU A 49 2.02 -6.82 -12.96
C GLU A 49 1.41 -7.91 -13.87
N ARG A 50 1.54 -9.19 -13.51
CA ARG A 50 0.85 -10.28 -14.20
C ARG A 50 -0.68 -10.23 -14.04
N ILE A 51 -1.17 -9.62 -12.97
CA ILE A 51 -2.60 -9.52 -12.65
C ILE A 51 -3.14 -8.13 -13.00
N ASP A 52 -2.37 -7.08 -12.70
CA ASP A 52 -2.70 -5.68 -12.94
C ASP A 52 -1.56 -4.99 -13.70
N PRO A 53 -1.47 -5.18 -15.05
CA PRO A 53 -0.36 -4.66 -15.86
C PRO A 53 -0.28 -3.13 -15.85
N GLN A 54 -1.40 -2.44 -15.65
CA GLN A 54 -1.49 -0.99 -15.60
C GLN A 54 -1.26 -0.45 -14.18
N ARG A 55 -1.19 -1.33 -13.17
CA ARG A 55 -0.99 -1.04 -11.75
C ARG A 55 -2.05 -0.10 -11.16
N PHE A 56 -3.27 -0.10 -11.70
CA PHE A 56 -4.33 0.80 -11.22
C PHE A 56 -4.72 0.54 -9.76
N SER A 57 -4.55 -0.70 -9.27
CA SER A 57 -4.77 -1.06 -7.86
C SER A 57 -3.86 -0.31 -6.89
N PHE A 58 -2.75 0.26 -7.39
CA PHE A 58 -1.75 1.02 -6.62
C PHE A 58 -1.73 2.51 -6.99
N PHE A 59 -2.65 2.97 -7.84
CA PHE A 59 -2.75 4.37 -8.23
C PHE A 59 -3.41 5.20 -7.10
N ASN A 60 -2.62 6.06 -6.44
CA ASN A 60 -3.14 6.96 -5.42
C ASN A 60 -3.58 8.30 -6.03
N VAL A 61 -4.75 8.78 -5.63
CA VAL A 61 -5.26 10.11 -5.99
C VAL A 61 -5.05 11.06 -4.83
N ASN A 62 -4.00 11.88 -4.89
CA ASN A 62 -3.68 12.85 -3.82
C ASN A 62 -3.84 14.31 -4.29
N THR A 63 -3.75 14.53 -5.61
CA THR A 63 -3.80 15.85 -6.25
C THR A 63 -4.93 15.92 -7.26
N GLN A 64 -5.28 17.14 -7.70
CA GLN A 64 -6.26 17.33 -8.76
C GLN A 64 -5.80 16.68 -10.08
N ASP A 65 -4.51 16.78 -10.41
CA ASP A 65 -3.95 16.15 -11.61
C ASP A 65 -4.09 14.61 -11.56
N ASP A 66 -3.91 14.00 -10.39
CA ASP A 66 -4.16 12.56 -10.22
C ASP A 66 -5.64 12.22 -10.46
N LEU A 67 -6.56 13.06 -9.99
CA LEU A 67 -7.99 12.87 -10.18
C LEU A 67 -8.37 12.98 -11.65
N ASP A 68 -7.82 13.97 -12.36
CA ASP A 68 -8.07 14.16 -13.79
C ASP A 68 -7.56 12.96 -14.59
N ARG A 69 -6.38 12.42 -14.25
CA ARG A 69 -5.86 11.17 -14.82
C ARG A 69 -6.73 9.97 -14.50
N ALA A 70 -7.21 9.85 -13.26
CA ALA A 70 -8.13 8.77 -12.87
C ALA A 70 -9.41 8.80 -13.70
N ASN A 71 -9.97 10.00 -13.92
CA ASN A 71 -11.17 10.20 -14.72
C ASN A 71 -10.95 9.89 -16.21
N GLN A 72 -9.79 10.22 -16.77
CA GLN A 72 -9.44 9.83 -18.15
C GLN A 72 -9.49 8.31 -18.29
N HIS A 73 -8.78 7.58 -17.42
CA HIS A 73 -8.74 6.12 -17.45
C HIS A 73 -10.11 5.47 -17.16
N ALA A 74 -10.90 6.02 -16.24
CA ALA A 74 -12.22 5.49 -15.91
C ALA A 74 -13.24 5.66 -17.05
N ASN A 75 -13.10 6.71 -17.87
CA ASN A 75 -13.98 6.98 -19.00
C ASN A 75 -13.52 6.29 -20.31
N GLU A 76 -12.30 5.74 -20.33
CA GLU A 76 -11.74 4.96 -21.44
C GLU A 76 -12.06 3.45 -21.33
N CYS A 77 -12.49 2.98 -20.15
CA CYS A 77 -12.96 1.62 -19.88
C CYS A 77 -14.45 1.43 -20.23
#